data_AF-A0A6B0HE36-F1
#
_entry.id   AF-A0A6B0HE36-F1
#
_cell.length_a   1.000
_cell.length_b   1.000
_cell.length_c   1.000
_cell.angle_alpha   90.00
_cell.angle_beta   90.00
_cell.angle_gamma   90.00
#
_symmetry.space_group_name_H-M   'P 1'
#
loop_
_entity.id
_entity.type
_entity.pdbx_description
1 polymer ?
#
loop_
_entity_poly.entity_id
_entity_poly.type
_entity_poly.pdbx_seq_one_letter_code
_entity_poly.pdbx_strand_id
1 'polypeptide(L)'
;MTAQHSSGGVTSPLPAAIQTDRPFGFGVVIVLVGVAVAVGVAFGLGEPATPTLAAGVGGVVATGFAAILIASVSDAKSAPRERDELRSAVAELRERTTRLEDGNHGVEFETDRSDVVADLATDLASIRDLLEESERTDRTLSDLERTVGVHADVTRSVADGDLTERFDPEGGHDVIGDLARNSNEMLAEIEETFSTLKSFSGEVVTYSRELNMSIETVRAEGERTRKALSTVADDTDEQNEQLRSATAEMESLSTTIEEIAATASEVADTADETARVGQDGGRSASDAIEGMAVIEEETERAVAEIEALEDEAERIDGLIDSISGIAEQTNMLALNANIEASRSTQGGEGGFTAVADEIQNLSEEVYDSVKDVEERLEGLRTRALSAADEVRRSRERIEGSVDDVEDAAEALERIADLSERTNEGVQEISAATQQQAASTEEVVAMVEGAAETSDETVLSAQRAAQRASAQADALSHVAHSATVLADQSGQLNRHLERYDTERGYDLPEARAADDVDPEAVSTAEPTPETIPHASDEPR
;
A
#
# COMPACT_ATOMS: atom_id res chain seq x y z
N MET A 1 -58.77 -30.72 -52.04
CA MET A 1 -59.52 -29.76 -51.22
C MET A 1 -59.37 -28.42 -51.92
N THR A 2 -60.10 -28.04 -52.96
CA THR A 2 -61.52 -28.20 -53.30
C THR A 2 -62.46 -27.74 -52.18
N ALA A 3 -62.95 -26.51 -52.30
CA ALA A 3 -64.38 -26.22 -52.29
C ALA A 3 -64.63 -24.80 -52.81
N GLN A 4 -65.22 -24.76 -53.99
CA GLN A 4 -65.82 -23.64 -54.69
C GLN A 4 -67.32 -23.93 -54.67
N HIS A 5 -68.18 -22.96 -54.31
CA HIS A 5 -69.59 -22.90 -54.72
C HIS A 5 -70.12 -21.48 -54.43
N SER A 6 -70.43 -20.69 -55.46
CA SER A 6 -71.71 -20.64 -56.21
C SER A 6 -72.68 -19.69 -55.51
N SER A 7 -72.81 -18.45 -55.99
CA SER A 7 -73.71 -17.95 -57.07
C SER A 7 -75.10 -17.55 -56.55
N GLY A 8 -75.62 -16.42 -57.06
CA GLY A 8 -76.99 -15.98 -56.82
C GLY A 8 -77.19 -14.50 -57.14
N GLY A 9 -77.28 -14.14 -58.42
CA GLY A 9 -77.78 -12.84 -58.86
C GLY A 9 -79.31 -12.84 -58.92
N VAL A 10 -79.92 -11.66 -58.71
CA VAL A 10 -81.29 -11.35 -59.17
C VAL A 10 -81.34 -9.87 -59.56
N THR A 11 -81.53 -9.63 -60.86
CA THR A 11 -82.04 -8.39 -61.45
C THR A 11 -83.56 -8.33 -61.31
N SER A 12 -84.14 -7.14 -61.15
CA SER A 12 -85.55 -6.91 -61.44
C SER A 12 -85.86 -5.41 -61.67
N PRO A 13 -86.90 -5.10 -62.44
CA PRO A 13 -86.84 -4.10 -63.50
C PRO A 13 -87.70 -2.86 -63.24
N LEU A 14 -87.46 -1.83 -64.05
CA LEU A 14 -88.38 -0.73 -64.33
C LEU A 14 -89.76 -1.23 -64.79
N PRO A 15 -90.86 -0.54 -64.41
CA PRO A 15 -92.09 -0.53 -65.19
C PRO A 15 -92.25 0.79 -65.96
N ALA A 16 -92.74 0.64 -67.18
CA ALA A 16 -92.98 1.69 -68.15
C ALA A 16 -94.39 2.30 -68.03
N ALA A 17 -94.47 3.54 -68.51
CA ALA A 17 -95.55 4.15 -69.29
C ALA A 17 -96.94 4.38 -68.65
N ILE A 18 -97.32 5.67 -68.59
CA ILE A 18 -98.69 6.12 -68.85
C ILE A 18 -98.63 7.29 -69.86
N GLN A 19 -99.21 7.05 -71.04
CA GLN A 19 -99.64 8.05 -72.02
C GLN A 19 -100.85 8.81 -71.46
N THR A 20 -100.98 10.12 -71.72
CA THR A 20 -102.14 10.67 -72.45
C THR A 20 -101.98 12.16 -72.82
N ASP A 21 -102.25 12.42 -74.10
CA ASP A 21 -102.87 13.58 -74.76
C ASP A 21 -102.38 15.04 -74.58
N ARG A 22 -102.08 15.61 -75.76
CA ARG A 22 -101.80 17.02 -76.08
C ARG A 22 -103.04 17.90 -75.84
N PRO A 23 -102.88 19.19 -75.50
CA PRO A 23 -102.66 20.21 -76.55
C PRO A 23 -101.65 21.32 -76.21
N PHE A 24 -101.01 21.87 -77.26
CA PHE A 24 -100.48 23.24 -77.41
C PHE A 24 -99.58 23.85 -76.31
N GLY A 25 -98.27 23.93 -76.58
CA GLY A 25 -97.33 24.79 -75.81
C GLY A 25 -95.84 24.44 -75.95
N PHE A 26 -95.39 23.95 -77.11
CA PHE A 26 -94.07 23.33 -77.35
C PHE A 26 -92.92 24.35 -77.57
N GLY A 27 -92.69 25.30 -76.67
CA GLY A 27 -91.69 26.36 -76.93
C GLY A 27 -90.76 26.78 -75.79
N VAL A 28 -91.14 26.62 -74.51
CA VAL A 28 -90.48 27.36 -73.41
C VAL A 28 -89.70 26.46 -72.42
N VAL A 29 -89.88 25.14 -72.45
CA VAL A 29 -89.32 24.22 -71.43
C VAL A 29 -87.93 23.66 -71.79
N ILE A 30 -87.45 23.81 -73.03
CA ILE A 30 -86.20 23.17 -73.50
C ILE A 30 -84.92 23.93 -73.07
N VAL A 31 -85.02 25.18 -72.60
CA VAL A 31 -83.84 25.99 -72.20
C VAL A 31 -83.49 25.82 -70.71
N LEU A 32 -84.48 25.64 -69.82
CA LEU A 32 -84.26 25.45 -68.37
C LEU A 32 -83.65 24.09 -68.02
N VAL A 33 -83.99 23.04 -68.76
CA VAL A 33 -83.40 21.69 -68.56
C VAL A 33 -81.93 21.65 -69.02
N GLY A 34 -81.53 22.47 -69.98
CA GLY A 34 -80.15 22.52 -70.48
C GLY A 34 -79.14 23.10 -69.47
N VAL A 35 -79.56 24.12 -68.70
CA VAL A 35 -78.72 24.80 -67.70
C VAL A 35 -78.63 23.97 -66.40
N ALA A 36 -79.73 23.34 -65.97
CA ALA A 36 -79.74 22.45 -64.81
C ALA A 36 -78.91 21.17 -65.03
N VAL A 37 -78.87 20.62 -66.26
CA VAL A 37 -78.05 19.45 -66.59
C VAL A 37 -76.56 19.79 -66.65
N ALA A 38 -76.18 21.00 -67.07
CA ALA A 38 -74.78 21.42 -67.08
C ALA A 38 -74.19 21.61 -65.67
N VAL A 39 -74.97 22.18 -64.74
CA VAL A 39 -74.59 22.31 -63.33
C VAL A 39 -74.55 20.95 -62.62
N GLY A 40 -75.49 20.05 -62.95
CA GLY A 40 -75.54 18.71 -62.37
C GLY A 40 -74.41 17.77 -62.83
N VAL A 41 -73.89 17.93 -64.05
CA VAL A 41 -72.77 17.10 -64.56
C VAL A 41 -71.42 17.57 -64.02
N ALA A 42 -71.23 18.87 -63.74
CA ALA A 42 -69.99 19.39 -63.15
C ALA A 42 -69.79 18.95 -61.69
N PHE A 43 -70.85 18.93 -60.88
CA PHE A 43 -70.78 18.48 -59.48
C PHE A 43 -70.58 16.96 -59.32
N GLY A 44 -70.97 16.16 -60.32
CA GLY A 44 -70.84 14.70 -60.28
C GLY A 44 -69.44 14.15 -60.58
N LEU A 45 -68.51 14.98 -61.08
CA LEU A 45 -67.21 14.54 -61.59
C LEU A 45 -65.98 15.11 -60.84
N GLY A 46 -66.17 15.95 -59.83
CA GLY A 46 -65.08 16.34 -58.91
C GLY A 46 -63.93 17.15 -59.53
N GLU A 47 -64.17 17.84 -60.66
CA GLU A 47 -63.21 18.80 -61.22
C GLU A 47 -63.48 20.22 -60.68
N PRO A 48 -62.43 21.02 -60.38
CA PRO A 48 -62.61 22.39 -59.91
C PRO A 48 -63.35 23.21 -60.96
N ALA A 49 -64.30 24.04 -60.49
CA ALA A 49 -65.14 24.88 -61.31
C ALA A 49 -64.29 25.83 -62.16
N THR A 50 -64.04 25.47 -63.41
CA THR A 50 -63.41 26.36 -64.38
C THR A 50 -64.31 27.60 -64.57
N PRO A 51 -63.74 28.81 -64.78
CA PRO A 51 -64.50 30.07 -64.96
C PRO A 51 -65.48 30.04 -66.15
N THR A 52 -65.44 28.98 -66.96
CA THR A 52 -66.40 28.64 -68.01
C THR A 52 -67.80 28.29 -67.50
N LEU A 53 -67.99 27.85 -66.24
CA LEU A 53 -69.32 27.57 -65.70
C LEU A 53 -70.08 28.84 -65.32
N ALA A 54 -69.41 29.84 -64.74
CA ALA A 54 -70.01 31.15 -64.47
C ALA A 54 -70.33 31.90 -65.79
N ALA A 55 -69.42 31.85 -66.77
CA ALA A 55 -69.65 32.44 -68.10
C ALA A 55 -70.75 31.71 -68.92
N GLY A 56 -70.90 30.40 -68.73
CA GLY A 56 -71.88 29.57 -69.45
C GLY A 56 -73.32 29.72 -68.95
N VAL A 57 -73.51 29.98 -67.66
CA VAL A 57 -74.85 30.13 -67.06
C VAL A 57 -75.39 31.56 -67.20
N GLY A 58 -74.54 32.60 -67.07
CA GLY A 58 -74.93 34.01 -67.30
C GLY A 58 -75.29 34.30 -68.76
N GLY A 59 -74.44 33.86 -69.70
CA GLY A 59 -74.61 34.16 -71.13
C GLY A 59 -75.84 33.51 -71.78
N VAL A 60 -76.29 32.35 -71.29
CA VAL A 60 -77.46 31.64 -71.85
C VAL A 60 -78.78 32.19 -71.29
N VAL A 61 -78.79 32.63 -70.02
CA VAL A 61 -79.99 33.19 -69.37
C VAL A 61 -80.24 34.64 -69.83
N ALA A 62 -79.20 35.47 -69.96
CA ALA A 62 -79.38 36.88 -70.34
C ALA A 62 -79.69 37.09 -71.84
N THR A 63 -79.02 36.35 -72.73
CA THR A 63 -79.13 36.59 -74.18
C THR A 63 -80.27 35.80 -74.83
N GLY A 64 -80.58 34.60 -74.32
CA GLY A 64 -81.63 33.74 -74.85
C GLY A 64 -83.05 34.19 -74.48
N PHE A 65 -83.27 34.57 -73.21
CA PHE A 65 -84.61 34.91 -72.72
C PHE A 65 -85.06 36.33 -73.11
N ALA A 66 -84.15 37.30 -73.14
CA ALA A 66 -84.45 38.66 -73.61
C ALA A 66 -84.88 38.66 -75.09
N ALA A 67 -84.27 37.82 -75.93
CA ALA A 67 -84.67 37.68 -77.33
C ALA A 67 -86.06 37.04 -77.50
N ILE A 68 -86.40 36.05 -76.65
CA ILE A 68 -87.71 35.39 -76.66
C ILE A 68 -88.82 36.32 -76.15
N LEU A 69 -88.55 37.15 -75.12
CA LEU A 69 -89.51 38.14 -74.61
C LEU A 69 -89.72 39.32 -75.58
N ILE A 70 -88.68 39.73 -76.31
CA ILE A 70 -88.82 40.70 -77.41
C ILE A 70 -89.62 40.08 -78.57
N ALA A 71 -89.46 38.78 -78.83
CA ALA A 71 -90.23 38.08 -79.87
C ALA A 71 -91.71 37.88 -79.49
N SER A 72 -92.04 37.56 -78.23
CA SER A 72 -93.43 37.46 -77.75
C SER A 72 -94.17 38.80 -77.77
N VAL A 73 -93.42 39.91 -77.79
CA VAL A 73 -93.93 41.27 -77.91
C VAL A 73 -94.22 41.67 -79.38
N SER A 74 -93.69 40.96 -80.38
CA SER A 74 -93.88 41.31 -81.80
C SER A 74 -95.24 40.88 -82.38
N ASP A 75 -96.00 40.00 -81.73
CA ASP A 75 -97.27 39.45 -82.25
C ASP A 75 -98.55 40.00 -81.57
N ALA A 76 -98.42 40.82 -80.53
CA ALA A 76 -99.57 41.39 -79.82
C ALA A 76 -99.99 42.75 -80.40
N LYS A 77 -101.07 42.77 -81.19
CA LYS A 77 -101.55 43.97 -81.92
C LYS A 77 -102.34 45.00 -81.08
N SER A 78 -102.27 45.02 -79.75
CA SER A 78 -103.09 45.94 -78.95
C SER A 78 -102.61 46.21 -77.49
N ALA A 79 -101.50 46.93 -77.28
CA ALA A 79 -101.24 47.77 -76.08
C ALA A 79 -99.82 48.41 -76.10
N PRO A 80 -99.66 49.74 -76.29
CA PRO A 80 -98.33 50.37 -76.32
C PRO A 80 -97.67 50.63 -74.95
N ARG A 81 -98.41 50.68 -73.83
CA ARG A 81 -97.85 51.03 -72.50
C ARG A 81 -97.14 49.88 -71.78
N GLU A 82 -97.73 48.69 -71.73
CA GLU A 82 -97.11 47.49 -71.11
C GLU A 82 -95.79 47.07 -71.79
N ARG A 83 -95.63 47.44 -73.07
CA ARG A 83 -94.46 47.08 -73.88
C ARG A 83 -93.20 47.84 -73.49
N ASP A 84 -93.34 49.12 -73.13
CA ASP A 84 -92.20 49.96 -72.76
C ASP A 84 -91.78 49.67 -71.30
N GLU A 85 -92.72 49.33 -70.42
CA GLU A 85 -92.44 48.86 -69.05
C GLU A 85 -91.72 47.49 -69.05
N LEU A 86 -92.13 46.54 -69.89
CA LEU A 86 -91.42 45.26 -70.03
C LEU A 86 -90.00 45.45 -70.58
N ARG A 87 -89.82 46.34 -71.57
CA ARG A 87 -88.49 46.65 -72.13
C ARG A 87 -87.56 47.31 -71.13
N SER A 88 -88.07 48.24 -70.31
CA SER A 88 -87.29 48.88 -69.25
C SER A 88 -86.87 47.86 -68.19
N ALA A 89 -87.79 46.99 -67.74
CA ALA A 89 -87.49 45.97 -66.75
C ALA A 89 -86.48 44.93 -67.27
N VAL A 90 -86.59 44.49 -68.53
CA VAL A 90 -85.62 43.58 -69.16
C VAL A 90 -84.25 44.27 -69.35
N ALA A 91 -84.22 45.56 -69.69
CA ALA A 91 -82.98 46.32 -69.80
C ALA A 91 -82.28 46.48 -68.43
N GLU A 92 -83.04 46.74 -67.37
CA GLU A 92 -82.53 46.87 -66.01
C GLU A 92 -82.03 45.53 -65.45
N LEU A 93 -82.78 44.43 -65.67
CA LEU A 93 -82.30 43.08 -65.35
C LEU A 93 -81.04 42.74 -66.12
N ARG A 94 -80.97 43.08 -67.42
CA ARG A 94 -79.76 42.87 -68.23
C ARG A 94 -78.57 43.64 -67.66
N GLU A 95 -78.75 44.90 -67.26
CA GLU A 95 -77.68 45.70 -66.64
C GLU A 95 -77.23 45.11 -65.29
N ARG A 96 -78.17 44.64 -64.46
CA ARG A 96 -77.87 43.96 -63.20
C ARG A 96 -77.14 42.62 -63.43
N THR A 97 -77.56 41.83 -64.43
CA THR A 97 -76.88 40.59 -64.82
C THR A 97 -75.48 40.86 -65.36
N THR A 98 -75.26 41.90 -66.16
CA THR A 98 -73.91 42.28 -66.62
C THR A 98 -73.01 42.67 -65.45
N ARG A 99 -73.52 43.39 -64.45
CA ARG A 99 -72.75 43.68 -63.23
C ARG A 99 -72.40 42.41 -62.44
N LEU A 100 -73.33 41.44 -62.37
CA LEU A 100 -73.05 40.14 -61.76
C LEU A 100 -72.01 39.33 -62.55
N GLU A 101 -72.05 39.36 -63.89
CA GLU A 101 -71.05 38.76 -64.78
C GLU A 101 -69.66 39.40 -64.65
N ASP A 102 -69.61 40.71 -64.38
CA ASP A 102 -68.38 41.47 -64.10
C ASP A 102 -67.83 41.25 -62.67
N GLY A 103 -68.41 40.31 -61.89
CA GLY A 103 -67.94 39.96 -60.54
C GLY A 103 -68.49 40.84 -59.42
N ASN A 104 -69.49 41.69 -59.68
CA ASN A 104 -70.17 42.45 -58.64
C ASN A 104 -71.32 41.62 -58.05
N HIS A 105 -71.01 40.87 -56.99
CA HIS A 105 -71.99 40.07 -56.24
C HIS A 105 -72.87 40.89 -55.27
N GLY A 106 -72.64 42.21 -55.14
CA GLY A 106 -73.46 43.13 -54.34
C GLY A 106 -74.71 43.66 -55.05
N VAL A 107 -75.07 43.09 -56.20
CA VAL A 107 -76.22 43.54 -57.01
C VAL A 107 -77.50 42.89 -56.49
N GLU A 108 -78.55 43.69 -56.28
CA GLU A 108 -79.87 43.22 -55.84
C GLU A 108 -80.80 42.97 -57.04
N PHE A 109 -81.37 41.78 -57.10
CA PHE A 109 -82.35 41.37 -58.12
C PHE A 109 -83.78 41.43 -57.57
N GLU A 110 -84.15 42.53 -56.91
CA GLU A 110 -85.51 42.75 -56.40
C GLU A 110 -86.43 43.36 -57.47
N THR A 111 -87.69 42.92 -57.53
CA THR A 111 -88.73 43.49 -58.39
C THR A 111 -90.11 43.43 -57.73
N ASP A 112 -90.92 44.48 -57.92
CA ASP A 112 -92.32 44.54 -57.48
C ASP A 112 -93.30 43.84 -58.45
N ARG A 113 -92.78 43.18 -59.49
CA ARG A 113 -93.57 42.48 -60.50
C ARG A 113 -93.95 41.06 -60.04
N SER A 114 -94.99 40.50 -60.65
CA SER A 114 -95.48 39.13 -60.39
C SER A 114 -95.58 38.28 -61.67
N ASP A 115 -94.76 38.61 -62.67
CA ASP A 115 -94.74 37.97 -63.97
C ASP A 115 -93.41 37.24 -64.23
N VAL A 116 -93.21 36.77 -65.46
CA VAL A 116 -92.02 36.01 -65.89
C VAL A 116 -90.70 36.75 -65.60
N VAL A 117 -90.74 38.08 -65.48
CA VAL A 117 -89.58 38.90 -65.12
C VAL A 117 -89.20 38.74 -63.63
N ALA A 118 -90.18 38.48 -62.75
CA ALA A 118 -89.96 38.22 -61.33
C ALA A 118 -89.39 36.82 -61.06
N ASP A 119 -89.85 35.81 -61.80
CA ASP A 119 -89.25 34.47 -61.76
C ASP A 119 -87.77 34.55 -62.17
N LEU A 120 -87.47 35.28 -63.25
CA LEU A 120 -86.10 35.49 -63.72
C LEU A 120 -85.22 36.24 -62.70
N ALA A 121 -85.77 37.24 -62.02
CA ALA A 121 -85.05 37.98 -60.98
C ALA A 121 -84.72 37.10 -59.75
N THR A 122 -85.65 36.21 -59.38
CA THR A 122 -85.46 35.23 -58.30
C THR A 122 -84.40 34.18 -58.64
N ASP A 123 -84.43 33.67 -59.87
CA ASP A 123 -83.42 32.74 -60.39
C ASP A 123 -82.03 33.40 -60.39
N LEU A 124 -81.93 34.67 -60.82
CA LEU A 124 -80.69 35.42 -60.81
C LEU A 124 -80.17 35.77 -59.40
N ALA A 125 -81.06 36.03 -58.44
CA ALA A 125 -80.70 36.18 -57.03
C ALA A 125 -80.11 34.88 -56.45
N SER A 126 -80.72 33.74 -56.76
CA SER A 126 -80.22 32.43 -56.34
C SER A 126 -78.85 32.11 -56.97
N ILE A 127 -78.66 32.47 -58.24
CA ILE A 127 -77.37 32.34 -58.93
C ILE A 127 -76.31 33.25 -58.28
N ARG A 128 -76.63 34.50 -57.93
CA ARG A 128 -75.71 35.39 -57.22
C ARG A 128 -75.29 34.81 -55.87
N ASP A 129 -76.24 34.32 -55.06
CA ASP A 129 -75.94 33.77 -53.74
C ASP A 129 -75.04 32.53 -53.84
N LEU A 130 -75.30 31.66 -54.83
CA LEU A 130 -74.41 30.53 -55.14
C LEU A 130 -73.02 30.96 -55.61
N LEU A 131 -72.92 32.02 -56.40
CA LEU A 131 -71.63 32.57 -56.84
C LEU A 131 -70.85 33.20 -55.67
N GLU A 132 -71.53 33.89 -54.76
CA GLU A 132 -70.91 34.48 -53.56
C GLU A 132 -70.46 33.39 -52.57
N GLU A 133 -71.22 32.30 -52.43
CA GLU A 133 -70.84 31.11 -51.67
C GLU A 133 -69.64 30.37 -52.31
N SER A 134 -69.63 30.25 -53.64
CA SER A 134 -68.50 29.69 -54.39
C SER A 134 -67.23 30.54 -54.21
N GLU A 135 -67.33 31.86 -54.31
CA GLU A 135 -66.17 32.74 -54.19
C GLU A 135 -65.61 32.80 -52.75
N ARG A 136 -66.48 32.68 -51.73
CA ARG A 136 -66.04 32.48 -50.33
C ARG A 136 -65.31 31.15 -50.18
N THR A 137 -65.85 30.07 -50.76
CA THR A 137 -65.24 28.74 -50.75
C THR A 137 -63.88 28.75 -51.44
N ASP A 138 -63.75 29.40 -52.59
CA ASP A 138 -62.51 29.50 -53.36
C ASP A 138 -61.43 30.31 -52.62
N ARG A 139 -61.81 31.42 -51.95
CA ARG A 139 -60.89 32.19 -51.09
C ARG A 139 -60.41 31.35 -49.90
N THR A 140 -61.31 30.66 -49.24
CA THR A 140 -61.01 29.78 -48.10
C THR A 140 -60.15 28.58 -48.51
N LEU A 141 -60.39 28.01 -49.69
CA LEU A 141 -59.61 26.92 -50.29
C LEU A 141 -58.21 27.42 -50.67
N SER A 142 -58.10 28.58 -51.30
CA SER A 142 -56.81 29.20 -51.68
C SER A 142 -55.96 29.52 -50.45
N ASP A 143 -56.56 30.02 -49.37
CA ASP A 143 -55.86 30.27 -48.10
C ASP A 143 -55.44 28.98 -47.39
N LEU A 144 -56.26 27.92 -47.50
CA LEU A 144 -55.91 26.58 -47.03
C LEU A 144 -54.75 25.98 -47.84
N GLU A 145 -54.77 26.05 -49.18
CA GLU A 145 -53.69 25.57 -50.05
C GLU A 145 -52.38 26.30 -49.77
N ARG A 146 -52.43 27.62 -49.55
CA ARG A 146 -51.25 28.41 -49.16
C ARG A 146 -50.69 27.96 -47.80
N THR A 147 -51.54 27.83 -46.79
CA THR A 147 -51.13 27.41 -45.44
C THR A 147 -50.56 25.99 -45.44
N VAL A 148 -51.22 25.06 -46.15
CA VAL A 148 -50.73 23.69 -46.33
C VAL A 148 -49.42 23.67 -47.12
N GLY A 149 -49.25 24.54 -48.12
CA GLY A 149 -47.99 24.72 -48.85
C GLY A 149 -46.83 25.11 -47.94
N VAL A 150 -47.02 26.12 -47.08
CA VAL A 150 -46.03 26.54 -46.08
C VAL A 150 -45.73 25.41 -45.09
N HIS A 151 -46.75 24.70 -44.58
CA HIS A 151 -46.54 23.54 -43.70
C HIS A 151 -45.80 22.39 -44.40
N ALA A 152 -46.04 22.17 -45.69
CA ALA A 152 -45.31 21.18 -46.47
C ALA A 152 -43.84 21.58 -46.67
N ASP A 153 -43.54 22.87 -46.77
CA ASP A 153 -42.16 23.38 -46.83
C ASP A 153 -41.45 23.21 -45.47
N VAL A 154 -42.10 23.57 -44.35
CA VAL A 154 -41.60 23.29 -42.99
C VAL A 154 -41.33 21.81 -42.78
N THR A 155 -42.27 20.95 -43.21
CA THR A 155 -42.11 19.49 -43.12
C THR A 155 -40.91 18.99 -43.94
N ARG A 156 -40.64 19.59 -45.11
CA ARG A 156 -39.44 19.25 -45.90
C ARG A 156 -38.17 19.68 -45.20
N SER A 157 -38.13 20.89 -44.63
CA SER A 157 -36.96 21.38 -43.87
C SER A 157 -36.64 20.47 -42.67
N VAL A 158 -37.68 20.11 -41.89
CA VAL A 158 -37.57 19.14 -40.79
C VAL A 158 -37.07 17.78 -41.27
N ALA A 159 -37.59 17.28 -42.40
CA ALA A 159 -37.16 16.00 -42.97
C ALA A 159 -35.71 16.03 -43.47
N ASP A 160 -35.22 17.19 -43.90
CA ASP A 160 -33.83 17.42 -44.30
C ASP A 160 -32.88 17.59 -43.11
N GLY A 161 -33.43 17.76 -41.90
CA GLY A 161 -32.70 17.77 -40.64
C GLY A 161 -32.85 19.05 -39.81
N ASP A 162 -33.51 20.08 -40.33
CA ASP A 162 -33.67 21.33 -39.59
C ASP A 162 -34.82 21.23 -38.57
N LEU A 163 -34.48 20.88 -37.32
CA LEU A 163 -35.44 20.79 -36.23
C LEU A 163 -35.72 22.14 -35.57
N THR A 164 -35.14 23.25 -36.07
CA THR A 164 -35.40 24.60 -35.56
C THR A 164 -36.64 25.24 -36.18
N GLU A 165 -37.09 24.71 -37.33
CA GLU A 165 -38.28 25.17 -38.03
C GLU A 165 -39.58 24.92 -37.26
N ARG A 166 -40.57 25.81 -37.44
CA ARG A 166 -41.86 25.75 -36.74
C ARG A 166 -43.03 26.02 -37.67
N PHE A 167 -44.12 25.29 -37.45
CA PHE A 167 -45.39 25.52 -38.12
C PHE A 167 -46.04 26.81 -37.57
N ASP A 168 -46.47 27.69 -38.45
CA ASP A 168 -47.22 28.89 -38.07
C ASP A 168 -48.64 28.50 -37.60
N PRO A 169 -49.02 28.72 -36.33
CA PRO A 169 -50.36 28.38 -35.84
C PRO A 169 -51.42 29.44 -36.19
N GLU A 170 -51.02 30.58 -36.77
CA GLU A 170 -51.92 31.69 -37.11
C GLU A 170 -52.62 31.43 -38.46
N GLY A 171 -53.96 31.37 -38.45
CA GLY A 171 -54.75 31.15 -39.67
C GLY A 171 -56.26 31.16 -39.45
N GLY A 172 -57.03 31.16 -40.54
CA GLY A 172 -58.50 31.17 -40.52
C GLY A 172 -59.17 29.82 -40.25
N HIS A 173 -58.39 28.76 -40.00
CA HIS A 173 -58.86 27.37 -39.87
C HIS A 173 -58.39 26.74 -38.54
N ASP A 174 -59.29 26.60 -37.57
CA ASP A 174 -58.97 26.10 -36.23
C ASP A 174 -58.27 24.73 -36.23
N VAL A 175 -58.72 23.80 -37.08
CA VAL A 175 -58.14 22.43 -37.18
C VAL A 175 -56.69 22.45 -37.68
N ILE A 176 -56.36 23.37 -38.58
CA ILE A 176 -54.97 23.51 -39.09
C ILE A 176 -54.10 24.17 -38.03
N GLY A 177 -54.61 25.17 -37.30
CA GLY A 177 -53.92 25.76 -36.16
C GLY A 177 -53.66 24.76 -35.03
N ASP A 178 -54.61 23.86 -34.73
CA ASP A 178 -54.41 22.76 -33.78
C ASP A 178 -53.34 21.78 -34.27
N LEU A 179 -53.33 21.44 -35.56
CA LEU A 179 -52.30 20.59 -36.14
C LEU A 179 -50.92 21.24 -36.05
N ALA A 180 -50.80 22.54 -36.36
CA ALA A 180 -49.56 23.30 -36.23
C ALA A 180 -49.03 23.30 -34.79
N ARG A 181 -49.89 23.57 -33.80
CA ARG A 181 -49.51 23.52 -32.37
C ARG A 181 -49.03 22.14 -31.94
N ASN A 182 -49.80 21.08 -32.23
CA ASN A 182 -49.41 19.71 -31.90
C ASN A 182 -48.11 19.29 -32.61
N SER A 183 -47.91 19.72 -33.85
CA SER A 183 -46.69 19.44 -34.61
C SER A 183 -45.49 20.18 -34.02
N ASN A 184 -45.66 21.43 -33.57
CA ASN A 184 -44.60 22.17 -32.88
C ASN A 184 -44.24 21.57 -31.53
N GLU A 185 -45.22 21.09 -30.75
CA GLU A 185 -44.96 20.36 -29.50
C GLU A 185 -44.14 19.09 -29.77
N MET A 186 -44.51 18.34 -30.82
CA MET A 186 -43.74 17.17 -31.25
C MET A 186 -42.32 17.53 -31.70
N LEU A 187 -42.16 18.61 -32.49
CA LEU A 187 -40.83 19.07 -32.92
C LEU A 187 -39.96 19.51 -31.75
N ALA A 188 -40.53 20.19 -30.76
CA ALA A 188 -39.81 20.59 -29.56
C ALA A 188 -39.30 19.37 -28.77
N GLU A 189 -40.12 18.34 -28.58
CA GLU A 189 -39.73 17.10 -27.90
C GLU A 189 -38.64 16.33 -28.68
N ILE A 190 -38.76 16.28 -30.00
CA ILE A 190 -37.74 15.69 -30.88
C ILE A 190 -36.43 16.48 -30.77
N GLU A 191 -36.48 17.79 -30.90
CA GLU A 191 -35.31 18.66 -30.79
C GLU A 191 -34.60 18.49 -29.43
N GLU A 192 -35.36 18.48 -28.33
CA GLU A 192 -34.83 18.24 -26.98
C GLU A 192 -34.16 16.85 -26.88
N THR A 193 -34.78 15.82 -27.46
CA THR A 193 -34.21 14.48 -27.51
C THR A 193 -32.89 14.45 -28.28
N PHE A 194 -32.83 15.08 -29.46
CA PHE A 194 -31.60 15.16 -30.25
C PHE A 194 -30.51 15.96 -29.55
N SER A 195 -30.86 17.10 -28.93
CA SER A 195 -29.92 17.90 -28.14
C SER A 195 -29.34 17.10 -26.97
N THR A 196 -30.19 16.37 -26.24
CA THR A 196 -29.78 15.50 -25.13
C THR A 196 -28.87 14.37 -25.61
N LEU A 197 -29.21 13.71 -26.72
CA LEU A 197 -28.40 12.63 -27.29
C LEU A 197 -27.02 13.12 -27.74
N LYS A 198 -26.93 14.33 -28.30
CA LYS A 198 -25.65 14.93 -28.72
C LYS A 198 -24.77 15.25 -27.53
N SER A 199 -25.34 15.88 -26.50
CA SER A 199 -24.63 16.15 -25.24
C SER A 199 -24.12 14.86 -24.60
N PHE A 200 -25.00 13.86 -24.42
CA PHE A 200 -24.62 12.55 -23.87
C PHE A 200 -23.52 11.86 -24.68
N SER A 201 -23.64 11.86 -26.02
CA SER A 201 -22.64 11.26 -26.90
C SER A 201 -21.29 11.97 -26.80
N GLY A 202 -21.28 13.29 -26.64
CA GLY A 202 -20.09 14.09 -26.38
C GLY A 202 -19.44 13.77 -25.03
N GLU A 203 -20.24 13.69 -23.97
CA GLU A 203 -19.79 13.28 -22.63
C GLU A 203 -19.14 11.90 -22.64
N VAL A 204 -19.74 10.91 -23.31
CA VAL A 204 -19.17 9.56 -23.42
C VAL A 204 -17.82 9.56 -24.13
N VAL A 205 -17.65 10.37 -25.18
CA VAL A 205 -16.34 10.53 -25.84
C VAL A 205 -15.30 11.12 -24.89
N THR A 206 -15.66 12.18 -24.16
CA THR A 206 -14.75 12.83 -23.20
C THR A 206 -14.35 11.87 -22.07
N TYR A 207 -15.33 11.23 -21.41
CA TYR A 207 -15.05 10.29 -20.32
C TYR A 207 -14.28 9.05 -20.79
N SER A 208 -14.52 8.56 -22.00
CA SER A 208 -13.76 7.43 -22.55
C SER A 208 -12.29 7.80 -22.82
N ARG A 209 -12.01 9.06 -23.19
CA ARG A 209 -10.63 9.55 -23.32
C ARG A 209 -9.95 9.72 -21.97
N GLU A 210 -10.64 10.33 -21.00
CA GLU A 210 -10.15 10.46 -19.62
C GLU A 210 -9.82 9.08 -19.02
N LEU A 211 -10.73 8.11 -19.17
CA LEU A 211 -10.51 6.73 -18.71
C LEU A 211 -9.26 6.09 -19.34
N ASN A 212 -9.03 6.29 -20.64
CA ASN A 212 -7.81 5.78 -21.30
C ASN A 212 -6.54 6.43 -20.75
N MET A 213 -6.55 7.74 -20.47
CA MET A 213 -5.42 8.44 -19.85
C MET A 213 -5.14 7.89 -18.44
N SER A 214 -6.18 7.72 -17.62
CA SER A 214 -6.05 7.13 -16.28
C SER A 214 -5.50 5.70 -16.33
N ILE A 215 -5.94 4.89 -17.29
CA ILE A 215 -5.44 3.52 -17.48
C ILE A 215 -3.94 3.51 -17.83
N GLU A 216 -3.48 4.43 -18.68
CA GLU A 216 -2.06 4.54 -19.03
C GLU A 216 -1.21 4.90 -17.78
N THR A 217 -1.70 5.83 -16.96
CA THR A 217 -1.05 6.16 -15.67
C THR A 217 -0.96 4.94 -14.75
N VAL A 218 -2.07 4.21 -14.56
CA VAL A 218 -2.08 3.00 -13.71
C VAL A 218 -1.15 1.92 -14.26
N ARG A 219 -1.03 1.77 -15.58
CA ARG A 219 -0.08 0.84 -16.20
C ARG A 219 1.37 1.22 -15.93
N ALA A 220 1.70 2.51 -16.03
CA ALA A 220 3.03 3.00 -15.72
C ALA A 220 3.38 2.75 -14.24
N GLU A 221 2.43 2.99 -13.31
CA GLU A 221 2.61 2.66 -11.89
C GLU A 221 2.72 1.15 -11.62
N GLY A 222 1.97 0.32 -12.35
CA GLY A 222 2.09 -1.13 -12.28
C GLY A 222 3.49 -1.62 -12.68
N GLU A 223 4.08 -1.04 -13.73
CA GLU A 223 5.45 -1.36 -14.15
C GLU A 223 6.50 -0.87 -13.14
N ARG A 224 6.32 0.33 -12.57
CA ARG A 224 7.18 0.82 -11.47
C ARG A 224 7.13 -0.13 -10.27
N THR A 225 5.93 -0.57 -9.90
CA THR A 225 5.71 -1.54 -8.82
C THR A 225 6.43 -2.86 -9.12
N ARG A 226 6.29 -3.39 -10.34
CA ARG A 226 6.96 -4.64 -10.76
C ARG A 226 8.49 -4.52 -10.68
N LYS A 227 9.04 -3.39 -11.10
CA LYS A 227 10.48 -3.12 -10.98
C LYS A 227 10.93 -3.04 -9.52
N ALA A 228 10.20 -2.33 -8.68
CA ALA A 228 10.49 -2.24 -7.25
C ALA A 228 10.48 -3.63 -6.58
N LEU A 229 9.51 -4.48 -6.92
CA LEU A 229 9.43 -5.85 -6.41
C LEU A 229 10.58 -6.75 -6.89
N SER A 230 11.10 -6.51 -8.10
CA SER A 230 12.33 -7.19 -8.56
C SER A 230 13.53 -6.79 -7.72
N THR A 231 13.68 -5.50 -7.41
CA THR A 231 14.75 -5.00 -6.54
C THR A 231 14.62 -5.58 -5.14
N VAL A 232 13.41 -5.67 -4.58
CA VAL A 232 13.17 -6.32 -3.28
C VAL A 232 13.65 -7.78 -3.31
N ALA A 233 13.41 -8.52 -4.40
CA ALA A 233 13.90 -9.89 -4.52
C ALA A 233 15.43 -9.95 -4.54
N ASP A 234 16.08 -9.09 -5.34
CA ASP A 234 17.54 -9.01 -5.42
C ASP A 234 18.17 -8.64 -4.05
N ASP A 235 17.62 -7.63 -3.37
CA ASP A 235 18.07 -7.19 -2.04
C ASP A 235 17.88 -8.30 -0.99
N THR A 236 16.81 -9.09 -1.11
CA THR A 236 16.55 -10.21 -0.20
C THR A 236 17.50 -11.38 -0.44
N ASP A 237 17.91 -11.63 -1.68
CA ASP A 237 18.96 -12.62 -1.99
C ASP A 237 20.30 -12.21 -1.37
N GLU A 238 20.66 -10.92 -1.44
CA GLU A 238 21.86 -10.38 -0.77
C GLU A 238 21.75 -10.49 0.76
N GLN A 239 20.58 -10.18 1.33
CA GLN A 239 20.32 -10.35 2.76
C GLN A 239 20.50 -11.81 3.20
N ASN A 240 20.00 -12.76 2.42
CA ASN A 240 20.16 -14.19 2.68
C ASN A 240 21.64 -14.62 2.66
N GLU A 241 22.47 -14.05 1.78
CA GLU A 241 23.91 -14.29 1.78
C GLU A 241 24.58 -13.73 3.04
N GLN A 242 24.19 -12.54 3.49
CA GLN A 242 24.69 -11.95 4.74
C GLN A 242 24.28 -12.78 5.97
N LEU A 243 23.06 -13.30 6.00
CA LEU A 243 22.59 -14.18 7.07
C LEU A 243 23.38 -15.48 7.13
N ARG A 244 23.68 -16.12 5.99
CA ARG A 244 24.55 -17.30 5.93
C ARG A 244 25.97 -17.00 6.46
N SER A 245 26.51 -15.83 6.12
CA SER A 245 27.79 -15.38 6.64
C SER A 245 27.74 -15.21 8.16
N ALA A 246 26.66 -14.61 8.68
CA ALA A 246 26.45 -14.47 10.12
C ALA A 246 26.36 -15.83 10.84
N THR A 247 25.66 -16.82 10.26
CA THR A 247 25.62 -18.19 10.80
C THR A 247 27.03 -18.80 10.89
N ALA A 248 27.84 -18.70 9.84
CA ALA A 248 29.20 -19.23 9.84
C ALA A 248 30.11 -18.56 10.90
N GLU A 249 29.97 -17.25 11.10
CA GLU A 249 30.68 -16.52 12.16
C GLU A 249 30.23 -16.98 13.56
N MET A 250 28.93 -17.30 13.75
CA MET A 250 28.43 -17.83 15.02
C MET A 250 28.93 -19.26 15.31
N GLU A 251 29.07 -20.11 14.28
CA GLU A 251 29.69 -21.44 14.42
C GLU A 251 31.17 -21.33 14.84
N SER A 252 31.90 -20.40 14.24
CA SER A 252 33.29 -20.08 14.61
C SER A 252 33.38 -19.57 16.06
N LEU A 253 32.46 -18.68 16.46
CA LEU A 253 32.37 -18.19 17.83
C LEU A 253 32.08 -19.32 18.83
N SER A 254 31.17 -20.25 18.51
CA SER A 254 30.89 -21.42 19.34
C SER A 254 32.14 -22.28 19.57
N THR A 255 32.92 -22.51 18.51
CA THR A 255 34.20 -23.23 18.60
C THR A 255 35.17 -22.52 19.55
N THR A 256 35.28 -21.19 19.43
CA THR A 256 36.13 -20.37 20.30
C THR A 256 35.67 -20.42 21.76
N ILE A 257 34.36 -20.42 22.00
CA ILE A 257 33.78 -20.54 23.35
C ILE A 257 34.14 -21.90 23.98
N GLU A 258 34.08 -22.98 23.21
CA GLU A 258 34.50 -24.32 23.67
C GLU A 258 35.99 -24.36 24.01
N GLU A 259 36.84 -23.74 23.20
CA GLU A 259 38.29 -23.63 23.45
C GLU A 259 38.61 -22.83 24.72
N ILE A 260 37.89 -21.72 24.95
CA ILE A 260 38.02 -20.91 26.17
C ILE A 260 37.59 -21.73 27.38
N ALA A 261 36.47 -22.46 27.30
CA ALA A 261 36.00 -23.31 28.40
C ALA A 261 37.01 -24.41 28.76
N ALA A 262 37.60 -25.06 27.76
CA ALA A 262 38.64 -26.07 27.97
C ALA A 262 39.89 -25.47 28.62
N THR A 263 40.36 -24.32 28.10
CA THR A 263 41.53 -23.62 28.65
C THR A 263 41.29 -23.14 30.08
N ALA A 264 40.10 -22.62 30.37
CA ALA A 264 39.72 -22.23 31.72
C ALA A 264 39.78 -23.43 32.68
N SER A 265 39.25 -24.60 32.28
CA SER A 265 39.34 -25.81 33.10
C SER A 265 40.79 -26.21 33.40
N GLU A 266 41.69 -26.15 32.42
CA GLU A 266 43.10 -26.50 32.60
C GLU A 266 43.83 -25.51 33.53
N VAL A 267 43.51 -24.22 33.46
CA VAL A 267 44.05 -23.20 34.37
C VAL A 267 43.53 -23.40 35.79
N ALA A 268 42.25 -23.74 35.96
CA ALA A 268 41.67 -24.06 37.28
C ALA A 268 42.39 -25.24 37.93
N ASP A 269 42.58 -26.34 37.19
CA ASP A 269 43.28 -27.53 37.68
C ASP A 269 44.72 -27.21 38.08
N THR A 270 45.43 -26.43 37.26
CA THR A 270 46.80 -26.00 37.55
C THR A 270 46.88 -25.09 38.78
N ALA A 271 45.91 -24.19 38.96
CA ALA A 271 45.83 -23.31 40.12
C ALA A 271 45.55 -24.10 41.41
N ASP A 272 44.64 -25.08 41.36
CA ASP A 272 44.36 -25.96 42.51
C ASP A 272 45.58 -26.81 42.89
N GLU A 273 46.30 -27.36 41.90
CA GLU A 273 47.55 -28.08 42.14
C GLU A 273 48.62 -27.17 42.77
N THR A 274 48.77 -25.95 42.25
CA THR A 274 49.75 -24.97 42.78
C THR A 274 49.41 -24.57 44.22
N ALA A 275 48.12 -24.38 44.54
CA ALA A 275 47.68 -24.10 45.90
C ALA A 275 48.05 -25.23 46.87
N ARG A 276 47.80 -26.49 46.48
CA ARG A 276 48.16 -27.67 47.30
C ARG A 276 49.67 -27.77 47.50
N VAL A 277 50.46 -27.60 46.45
CA VAL A 277 51.93 -27.64 46.53
C VAL A 277 52.47 -26.52 47.42
N GLY A 278 51.90 -25.31 47.33
CA GLY A 278 52.23 -24.20 48.23
C GLY A 278 51.93 -24.52 49.70
N GLN A 279 50.75 -25.06 50.00
CA GLN A 279 50.35 -25.46 51.36
C GLN A 279 51.24 -26.58 51.93
N ASP A 280 51.53 -27.61 51.15
CA ASP A 280 52.40 -28.71 51.58
C ASP A 280 53.86 -28.25 51.76
N GLY A 281 54.31 -27.33 50.91
CA GLY A 281 55.61 -26.66 51.07
C GLY A 281 55.67 -25.85 52.36
N GLY A 282 54.65 -25.04 52.64
CA GLY A 282 54.54 -24.27 53.89
C GLY A 282 54.56 -25.16 55.13
N ARG A 283 53.86 -26.29 55.11
CA ARG A 283 53.90 -27.29 56.19
C ARG A 283 55.30 -27.87 56.38
N SER A 284 55.99 -28.21 55.28
CA SER A 284 57.36 -28.73 55.34
C SER A 284 58.35 -27.71 55.90
N ALA A 285 58.13 -26.41 55.62
CA ALA A 285 58.92 -25.33 56.20
C ALA A 285 58.66 -25.15 57.71
N SER A 286 57.39 -25.24 58.15
CA SER A 286 57.06 -25.27 59.59
C SER A 286 57.72 -26.44 60.33
N ASP A 287 57.70 -27.64 59.76
CA ASP A 287 58.37 -28.81 60.33
C ASP A 287 59.89 -28.59 60.44
N ALA A 288 60.49 -27.89 59.46
CA ALA A 288 61.91 -27.55 59.49
C ALA A 288 62.24 -26.50 60.57
N ILE A 289 61.38 -25.51 60.80
CA ILE A 289 61.52 -24.53 61.89
C ILE A 289 61.46 -25.23 63.26
N GLU A 290 60.52 -26.16 63.45
CA GLU A 290 60.45 -26.96 64.68
C GLU A 290 61.73 -27.79 64.87
N GLY A 291 62.25 -28.39 63.79
CA GLY A 291 63.53 -29.09 63.81
C GLY A 291 64.72 -28.19 64.18
N MET A 292 64.76 -26.95 63.68
CA MET A 292 65.80 -25.97 64.04
C MET A 292 65.74 -25.59 65.51
N ALA A 293 64.54 -25.43 66.09
CA ALA A 293 64.38 -25.14 67.53
C ALA A 293 64.96 -26.26 68.41
N VAL A 294 64.79 -27.53 68.01
CA VAL A 294 65.44 -28.66 68.69
C VAL A 294 66.97 -28.56 68.59
N ILE A 295 67.52 -28.22 67.42
CA ILE A 295 68.96 -28.05 67.23
C ILE A 295 69.50 -26.88 68.07
N GLU A 296 68.76 -25.79 68.18
CA GLU A 296 69.13 -24.66 69.05
C GLU A 296 69.25 -25.12 70.51
N GLU A 297 68.27 -25.88 71.01
CA GLU A 297 68.29 -26.40 72.38
C GLU A 297 69.47 -27.37 72.62
N GLU A 298 69.76 -28.27 71.67
CA GLU A 298 70.95 -29.14 71.73
C GLU A 298 72.26 -28.33 71.73
N THR A 299 72.31 -27.24 70.98
CA THR A 299 73.46 -26.34 70.88
C THR A 299 73.68 -25.59 72.20
N GLU A 300 72.60 -25.11 72.86
CA GLU A 300 72.69 -24.50 74.18
C GLU A 300 73.21 -25.48 75.24
N ARG A 301 72.73 -26.73 75.24
CA ARG A 301 73.24 -27.76 76.15
C ARG A 301 74.72 -28.06 75.90
N ALA A 302 75.15 -28.11 74.63
CA ALA A 302 76.55 -28.31 74.29
C ALA A 302 77.45 -27.17 74.80
N VAL A 303 77.01 -25.90 74.70
CA VAL A 303 77.74 -24.77 75.29
C VAL A 303 77.88 -24.93 76.80
N ALA A 304 76.79 -25.26 77.50
CA ALA A 304 76.80 -25.42 78.96
C ALA A 304 77.74 -26.55 79.44
N GLU A 305 77.78 -27.68 78.71
CA GLU A 305 78.72 -28.79 79.01
C GLU A 305 80.19 -28.38 78.78
N ILE A 306 80.47 -27.57 77.75
CA ILE A 306 81.82 -27.06 77.50
C ILE A 306 82.25 -26.06 78.59
N GLU A 307 81.33 -25.20 79.05
CA GLU A 307 81.59 -24.28 80.17
C GLU A 307 81.82 -25.05 81.48
N ALA A 308 81.05 -26.11 81.74
CA ALA A 308 81.29 -26.99 82.89
C ALA A 308 82.65 -27.71 82.81
N LEU A 309 83.09 -28.09 81.61
CA LEU A 309 84.42 -28.66 81.39
C LEU A 309 85.54 -27.63 81.64
N GLU A 310 85.33 -26.36 81.26
CA GLU A 310 86.27 -25.27 81.57
C GLU A 310 86.40 -25.06 83.09
N ASP A 311 85.27 -25.00 83.81
CA ASP A 311 85.23 -24.87 85.27
C ASP A 311 85.97 -26.04 85.95
N GLU A 312 85.76 -27.27 85.47
CA GLU A 312 86.43 -28.44 86.05
C GLU A 312 87.94 -28.43 85.75
N ALA A 313 88.35 -27.99 84.55
CA ALA A 313 89.77 -27.81 84.22
C ALA A 313 90.43 -26.77 85.14
N GLU A 314 89.75 -25.66 85.46
CA GLU A 314 90.26 -24.63 86.38
C GLU A 314 90.37 -25.13 87.83
N ARG A 315 89.44 -25.99 88.27
CA ARG A 315 89.55 -26.66 89.58
C ARG A 315 90.74 -27.62 89.65
N ILE A 316 91.00 -28.37 88.58
CA ILE A 316 92.15 -29.26 88.50
C ILE A 316 93.44 -28.43 88.51
N ASP A 317 93.49 -27.31 87.79
CA ASP A 317 94.63 -26.38 87.80
C ASP A 317 95.00 -25.94 89.23
N GLY A 318 94.02 -25.49 90.02
CA GLY A 318 94.25 -25.14 91.43
C GLY A 318 94.69 -26.30 92.34
N LEU A 319 94.29 -27.54 92.02
CA LEU A 319 94.79 -28.74 92.68
C LEU A 319 96.25 -29.01 92.30
N ILE A 320 96.60 -28.86 91.02
CA ILE A 320 97.95 -29.07 90.51
C ILE A 320 98.92 -28.04 91.10
N ASP A 321 98.53 -26.76 91.19
CA ASP A 321 99.26 -25.71 91.91
C ASP A 321 99.54 -26.10 93.37
N SER A 322 98.55 -26.67 94.06
CA SER A 322 98.71 -27.14 95.44
C SER A 322 99.69 -28.31 95.54
N ILE A 323 99.65 -29.25 94.59
CA ILE A 323 100.58 -30.39 94.53
C ILE A 323 101.99 -29.90 94.22
N SER A 324 102.14 -28.96 93.29
CA SER A 324 103.41 -28.30 92.96
C SER A 324 104.03 -27.66 94.21
N GLY A 325 103.23 -26.92 94.98
CA GLY A 325 103.65 -26.33 96.25
C GLY A 325 104.03 -27.38 97.32
N ILE A 326 103.31 -28.50 97.41
CA ILE A 326 103.67 -29.61 98.31
C ILE A 326 104.98 -30.27 97.86
N ALA A 327 105.18 -30.49 96.56
CA ALA A 327 106.39 -31.07 96.00
C ALA A 327 107.61 -30.17 96.26
N GLU A 328 107.47 -28.85 96.06
CA GLU A 328 108.51 -27.86 96.36
C GLU A 328 108.83 -27.83 97.87
N GLN A 329 107.80 -27.85 98.72
CA GLN A 329 107.98 -27.89 100.17
C GLN A 329 108.65 -29.20 100.62
N THR A 330 108.29 -30.33 100.01
CA THR A 330 108.87 -31.65 100.29
C THR A 330 110.32 -31.71 99.83
N ASN A 331 110.63 -31.15 98.66
CA ASN A 331 111.98 -30.98 98.15
C ASN A 331 112.83 -30.13 99.10
N MET A 332 112.29 -29.01 99.59
CA MET A 332 112.96 -28.15 100.57
C MET A 332 113.17 -28.85 101.92
N LEU A 333 112.22 -29.65 102.38
CA LEU A 333 112.34 -30.46 103.61
C LEU A 333 113.41 -31.55 103.45
N ALA A 334 113.43 -32.23 102.30
CA ALA A 334 114.42 -33.25 101.96
C ALA A 334 115.83 -32.65 101.88
N LEU A 335 115.98 -31.49 101.22
CA LEU A 335 117.23 -30.75 101.15
C LEU A 335 117.73 -30.33 102.54
N ASN A 336 116.85 -29.81 103.40
CA ASN A 336 117.20 -29.46 104.78
C ASN A 336 117.60 -30.69 105.61
N ALA A 337 116.91 -31.83 105.44
CA ALA A 337 117.24 -33.08 106.09
C ALA A 337 118.59 -33.64 105.61
N ASN A 338 118.90 -33.50 104.32
CA ASN A 338 120.16 -33.91 103.70
C ASN A 338 121.34 -33.07 104.21
N ILE A 339 121.15 -31.75 104.33
CA ILE A 339 122.11 -30.82 104.94
C ILE A 339 122.39 -31.19 106.41
N GLU A 340 121.34 -31.50 107.20
CA GLU A 340 121.50 -31.83 108.63
C GLU A 340 122.13 -33.21 108.83
N ALA A 341 121.77 -34.20 108.00
CA ALA A 341 122.40 -35.52 107.97
C ALA A 341 123.90 -35.43 107.63
N SER A 342 124.29 -34.47 106.78
CA SER A 342 125.70 -34.18 106.43
C SER A 342 126.47 -33.43 107.54
N ARG A 343 125.79 -32.82 108.52
CA ARG A 343 126.40 -32.07 109.63
C ARG A 343 126.67 -32.90 110.90
N SER A 344 125.94 -33.99 111.14
CA SER A 344 126.12 -34.84 112.31
C SER A 344 127.40 -35.70 112.19
N THR A 345 128.41 -35.45 113.03
CA THR A 345 129.75 -36.09 112.98
C THR A 345 129.92 -37.34 113.87
N GLN A 346 128.85 -37.92 114.41
CA GLN A 346 128.94 -39.12 115.28
C GLN A 346 127.85 -40.16 114.97
N GLY A 347 128.25 -41.23 114.28
CA GLY A 347 127.66 -42.57 114.37
C GLY A 347 126.33 -42.82 113.65
N GLY A 348 126.36 -42.99 112.33
CA GLY A 348 125.20 -43.44 111.53
C GLY A 348 125.33 -43.21 110.03
N GLU A 349 126.49 -43.57 109.46
CA GLU A 349 126.84 -43.34 108.06
C GLU A 349 125.92 -44.11 107.08
N GLY A 350 125.20 -43.39 106.20
CA GLY A 350 124.65 -43.89 104.94
C GLY A 350 123.12 -43.92 104.79
N GLY A 351 122.39 -44.39 105.80
CA GLY A 351 120.96 -44.69 105.64
C GLY A 351 120.04 -43.46 105.55
N PHE A 352 120.26 -42.45 106.40
CA PHE A 352 119.38 -41.28 106.47
C PHE A 352 119.59 -40.28 105.32
N THR A 353 120.84 -40.09 104.91
CA THR A 353 121.20 -39.30 103.71
C THR A 353 120.60 -39.92 102.45
N ALA A 354 120.71 -41.24 102.28
CA ALA A 354 120.13 -41.94 101.14
C ALA A 354 118.59 -41.80 101.07
N VAL A 355 117.91 -41.80 102.22
CA VAL A 355 116.45 -41.55 102.28
C VAL A 355 116.12 -40.10 101.93
N ALA A 356 116.92 -39.13 102.37
CA ALA A 356 116.70 -37.72 102.03
C ALA A 356 116.95 -37.44 100.53
N ASP A 357 118.01 -38.03 99.93
CA ASP A 357 118.27 -37.99 98.48
C ASP A 357 117.13 -38.63 97.68
N GLU A 358 116.60 -39.77 98.14
CA GLU A 358 115.46 -40.44 97.48
C GLU A 358 114.18 -39.62 97.55
N ILE A 359 113.89 -38.96 98.68
CA ILE A 359 112.75 -38.04 98.81
C ILE A 359 112.93 -36.80 97.92
N GLN A 360 114.16 -36.30 97.80
CA GLN A 360 114.48 -35.18 96.92
C GLN A 360 114.22 -35.54 95.45
N ASN A 361 114.77 -36.66 94.98
CA ASN A 361 114.54 -37.17 93.62
C ASN A 361 113.05 -37.42 93.35
N LEU A 362 112.33 -38.02 94.30
CA LEU A 362 110.88 -38.27 94.16
C LEU A 362 110.09 -36.96 94.11
N SER A 363 110.51 -35.92 94.85
CA SER A 363 109.87 -34.60 94.81
C SER A 363 110.12 -33.89 93.49
N GLU A 364 111.32 -34.01 92.91
CA GLU A 364 111.65 -33.53 91.57
C GLU A 364 110.83 -34.26 90.49
N GLU A 365 110.69 -35.59 90.59
CA GLU A 365 109.88 -36.40 89.66
C GLU A 365 108.37 -36.06 89.76
N VAL A 366 107.87 -35.76 90.96
CA VAL A 366 106.51 -35.24 91.16
C VAL A 366 106.37 -33.86 90.53
N TYR A 367 107.36 -32.97 90.69
CA TYR A 367 107.35 -31.63 90.10
C TYR A 367 107.32 -31.67 88.56
N ASP A 368 108.15 -32.52 87.95
CA ASP A 368 108.15 -32.72 86.49
C ASP A 368 106.82 -33.32 85.99
N SER A 369 106.23 -34.24 86.76
CA SER A 369 104.91 -34.82 86.45
C SER A 369 103.76 -33.80 86.56
N VAL A 370 103.81 -32.92 87.57
CA VAL A 370 102.88 -31.79 87.73
C VAL A 370 102.95 -30.89 86.50
N LYS A 371 104.16 -30.54 86.03
CA LYS A 371 104.35 -29.75 84.81
C LYS A 371 103.76 -30.39 83.55
N ASP A 372 103.93 -31.70 83.35
CA ASP A 372 103.32 -32.40 82.19
C ASP A 372 101.78 -32.35 82.28
N VAL A 373 101.21 -32.40 83.48
CA VAL A 373 99.76 -32.26 83.69
C VAL A 373 99.28 -30.83 83.44
N GLU A 374 100.01 -29.81 83.91
CA GLU A 374 99.73 -28.38 83.61
C GLU A 374 99.67 -28.14 82.10
N GLU A 375 100.67 -28.59 81.35
CA GLU A 375 100.74 -28.39 79.90
C GLU A 375 99.58 -29.09 79.16
N ARG A 376 99.17 -30.27 79.63
CA ARG A 376 97.99 -30.97 79.10
C ARG A 376 96.68 -30.27 79.45
N LEU A 377 96.54 -29.71 80.65
CA LEU A 377 95.36 -28.95 81.08
C LEU A 377 95.22 -27.66 80.28
N GLU A 378 96.32 -26.95 80.04
CA GLU A 378 96.32 -25.76 79.21
C GLU A 378 95.91 -26.08 77.76
N GLY A 379 96.39 -27.21 77.23
CA GLY A 379 95.94 -27.76 75.95
C GLY A 379 94.46 -28.15 75.92
N LEU A 380 93.93 -28.73 77.01
CA LEU A 380 92.51 -29.07 77.14
C LEU A 380 91.64 -27.80 77.18
N ARG A 381 92.03 -26.80 77.99
CA ARG A 381 91.34 -25.51 78.11
C ARG A 381 91.28 -24.79 76.77
N THR A 382 92.40 -24.73 76.05
CA THR A 382 92.45 -24.12 74.72
C THR A 382 91.48 -24.80 73.75
N ARG A 383 91.40 -26.13 73.77
CA ARG A 383 90.46 -26.89 72.93
C ARG A 383 89.00 -26.67 73.35
N ALA A 384 88.72 -26.61 74.66
CA ALA A 384 87.39 -26.32 75.18
C ALA A 384 86.91 -24.93 74.74
N LEU A 385 87.76 -23.90 74.87
CA LEU A 385 87.46 -22.54 74.41
C LEU A 385 87.20 -22.48 72.91
N SER A 386 88.03 -23.16 72.11
CA SER A 386 87.84 -23.25 70.66
C SER A 386 86.52 -23.95 70.31
N ALA A 387 86.18 -25.04 71.01
CA ALA A 387 84.91 -25.74 70.80
C ALA A 387 83.71 -24.87 71.19
N ALA A 388 83.78 -24.14 72.31
CA ALA A 388 82.72 -23.22 72.73
C ALA A 388 82.48 -22.15 71.67
N ASP A 389 83.54 -21.58 71.12
CA ASP A 389 83.46 -20.55 70.07
C ASP A 389 82.86 -21.10 68.76
N GLU A 390 83.22 -22.33 68.35
CA GLU A 390 82.61 -22.98 67.18
C GLU A 390 81.11 -23.29 67.37
N VAL A 391 80.73 -23.71 68.58
CA VAL A 391 79.32 -23.98 68.92
C VAL A 391 78.51 -22.67 68.96
N ARG A 392 79.06 -21.58 69.52
CA ARG A 392 78.42 -20.25 69.50
C ARG A 392 78.20 -19.73 68.08
N ARG A 393 79.21 -19.84 67.19
CA ARG A 393 79.04 -19.47 65.77
C ARG A 393 78.03 -20.36 65.06
N SER A 394 77.91 -21.63 65.45
CA SER A 394 76.88 -22.52 64.90
C SER A 394 75.48 -22.08 65.34
N ARG A 395 75.31 -21.63 66.58
CA ARG A 395 74.06 -21.04 67.07
C ARG A 395 73.65 -19.82 66.22
N GLU A 396 74.53 -18.84 66.05
CA GLU A 396 74.24 -17.64 65.23
C GLU A 396 73.81 -18.01 63.80
N ARG A 397 74.41 -19.04 63.21
CA ARG A 397 74.03 -19.55 61.90
C ARG A 397 72.67 -20.25 61.89
N ILE A 398 72.31 -20.96 62.96
CA ILE A 398 71.01 -21.60 63.10
C ILE A 398 69.93 -20.53 63.20
N GLU A 399 70.12 -19.50 64.03
CA GLU A 399 69.20 -18.36 64.16
C GLU A 399 68.93 -17.71 62.79
N GLY A 400 69.97 -17.39 62.01
CA GLY A 400 69.77 -16.85 60.66
C GLY A 400 69.13 -17.84 59.67
N SER A 401 69.32 -19.15 59.88
CA SER A 401 68.67 -20.16 59.04
C SER A 401 67.19 -20.33 59.39
N VAL A 402 66.77 -20.03 60.63
CA VAL A 402 65.35 -20.00 61.01
C VAL A 402 64.66 -18.85 60.27
N ASP A 403 65.24 -17.65 60.31
CA ASP A 403 64.71 -16.48 59.60
C ASP A 403 64.52 -16.78 58.09
N ASP A 404 65.53 -17.39 57.44
CA ASP A 404 65.47 -17.76 56.02
C ASP A 404 64.34 -18.78 55.71
N VAL A 405 64.05 -19.71 56.64
CA VAL A 405 62.99 -20.71 56.46
C VAL A 405 61.61 -20.12 56.74
N GLU A 406 61.50 -19.20 57.70
CA GLU A 406 60.27 -18.45 57.96
C GLU A 406 59.87 -17.60 56.74
N ASP A 407 60.81 -16.87 56.14
CA ASP A 407 60.59 -16.12 54.91
C ASP A 407 60.12 -17.02 53.75
N ALA A 408 60.71 -18.22 53.63
CA ALA A 408 60.30 -19.20 52.63
C ALA A 408 58.89 -19.76 52.89
N ALA A 409 58.53 -19.98 54.16
CA ALA A 409 57.19 -20.43 54.55
C ALA A 409 56.13 -19.38 54.19
N GLU A 410 56.36 -18.10 54.50
CA GLU A 410 55.45 -17.00 54.16
C GLU A 410 55.29 -16.87 52.64
N ALA A 411 56.39 -17.01 51.88
CA ALA A 411 56.34 -16.97 50.42
C ALA A 411 55.49 -18.11 49.83
N LEU A 412 55.57 -19.32 50.38
CA LEU A 412 54.79 -20.49 49.94
C LEU A 412 53.31 -20.34 50.26
N GLU A 413 52.98 -19.83 51.45
CA GLU A 413 51.58 -19.54 51.83
C GLU A 413 50.98 -18.46 50.92
N ARG A 414 51.77 -17.43 50.57
CA ARG A 414 51.35 -16.40 49.62
C ARG A 414 51.15 -16.93 48.20
N ILE A 415 51.96 -17.90 47.75
CA ILE A 415 51.74 -18.58 46.47
C ILE A 415 50.42 -19.35 46.47
N ALA A 416 50.08 -20.00 47.59
CA ALA A 416 48.82 -20.71 47.73
C ALA A 416 47.62 -19.76 47.65
N ASP A 417 47.63 -18.64 48.38
CA ASP A 417 46.57 -17.61 48.33
C ASP A 417 46.39 -17.04 46.91
N LEU A 418 47.48 -16.72 46.23
CA LEU A 418 47.43 -16.22 44.84
C LEU A 418 46.86 -17.24 43.86
N SER A 419 47.13 -18.53 44.10
CA SER A 419 46.60 -19.62 43.28
C SER A 419 45.11 -19.84 43.53
N GLU A 420 44.64 -19.78 44.79
CA GLU A 420 43.22 -19.82 45.12
C GLU A 420 42.45 -18.67 44.44
N ARG A 421 43.00 -17.45 44.50
CA ARG A 421 42.42 -16.28 43.80
C ARG A 421 42.41 -16.41 42.28
N THR A 422 43.41 -17.09 41.72
CA THR A 422 43.45 -17.39 40.28
C THR A 422 42.33 -18.36 39.92
N ASN A 423 42.10 -19.39 40.75
CA ASN A 423 40.99 -20.32 40.57
C ASN A 423 39.62 -19.64 40.66
N GLU A 424 39.43 -18.70 41.59
CA GLU A 424 38.20 -17.88 41.67
C GLU A 424 37.97 -17.08 40.37
N GLY A 425 39.00 -16.40 39.86
CA GLY A 425 38.90 -15.65 38.61
C GLY A 425 38.59 -16.53 37.39
N VAL A 426 39.10 -17.76 37.38
CA VAL A 426 38.80 -18.74 36.33
C VAL A 426 37.34 -19.22 36.40
N GLN A 427 36.77 -19.38 37.60
CA GLN A 427 35.35 -19.71 37.75
C GLN A 427 34.45 -18.59 37.21
N GLU A 428 34.82 -17.31 37.40
CA GLU A 428 34.13 -16.17 36.80
C GLU A 428 34.21 -16.20 35.26
N ILE A 429 35.39 -16.51 34.70
CA ILE A 429 35.56 -16.71 33.26
C ILE A 429 34.64 -17.82 32.76
N SER A 430 34.60 -18.98 33.43
CA SER A 430 33.74 -20.10 33.05
C SER A 430 32.25 -19.72 33.04
N ALA A 431 31.79 -18.97 34.04
CA ALA A 431 30.42 -18.47 34.10
C ALA A 431 30.12 -17.50 32.94
N ALA A 432 31.03 -16.58 32.62
CA ALA A 432 30.90 -15.68 31.49
C ALA A 432 30.88 -16.43 30.15
N THR A 433 31.72 -17.46 29.99
CA THR A 433 31.77 -18.32 28.80
C THR A 433 30.45 -19.10 28.61
N GLN A 434 29.85 -19.61 29.68
CA GLN A 434 28.52 -20.26 29.60
C GLN A 434 27.42 -19.27 29.18
N GLN A 435 27.46 -18.03 29.68
CA GLN A 435 26.52 -16.99 29.25
C GLN A 435 26.73 -16.62 27.78
N GLN A 436 27.98 -16.56 27.31
CA GLN A 436 28.29 -16.36 25.90
C GLN A 436 27.75 -17.48 25.03
N ALA A 437 27.89 -18.74 25.43
CA ALA A 437 27.33 -19.89 24.69
C ALA A 437 25.82 -19.76 24.51
N ALA A 438 25.08 -19.47 25.58
CA ALA A 438 23.64 -19.27 25.53
C ALA A 438 23.24 -18.08 24.64
N SER A 439 24.00 -16.99 24.69
CA SER A 439 23.77 -15.82 23.82
C SER A 439 24.03 -16.13 22.35
N THR A 440 25.05 -16.92 22.05
CA THR A 440 25.36 -17.38 20.69
C THR A 440 24.24 -18.26 20.14
N GLU A 441 23.70 -19.18 20.93
CA GLU A 441 22.54 -20.00 20.53
C GLU A 441 21.30 -19.13 20.22
N GLU A 442 21.03 -18.11 21.04
CA GLU A 442 19.92 -17.18 20.80
C GLU A 442 20.13 -16.38 19.50
N VAL A 443 21.35 -15.93 19.22
CA VAL A 443 21.67 -15.23 17.98
C VAL A 443 21.51 -16.14 16.76
N VAL A 444 21.93 -17.40 16.83
CA VAL A 444 21.70 -18.38 15.76
C VAL A 444 20.20 -18.52 15.47
N ALA A 445 19.38 -18.71 16.50
CA ALA A 445 17.92 -18.82 16.33
C ALA A 445 17.31 -17.55 15.71
N MET A 446 17.79 -16.36 16.08
CA MET A 446 17.35 -15.10 15.47
C MET A 446 17.75 -15.00 13.99
N VAL A 447 18.95 -15.44 13.62
CA VAL A 447 19.43 -15.46 12.22
C VAL A 447 18.59 -16.43 11.38
N GLU A 448 18.28 -17.62 11.91
CA GLU A 448 17.40 -18.59 11.24
C GLU A 448 15.99 -18.01 11.02
N GLY A 449 15.41 -17.37 12.03
CA GLY A 449 14.10 -16.71 11.90
C GLY A 449 14.10 -15.54 10.92
N ALA A 450 15.21 -14.80 10.84
CA ALA A 450 15.39 -13.75 9.83
C ALA A 450 15.45 -14.33 8.41
N ALA A 451 16.13 -15.47 8.22
CA ALA A 451 16.21 -16.14 6.92
C ALA A 451 14.84 -16.65 6.45
N GLU A 452 14.04 -17.24 7.35
CA GLU A 452 12.67 -17.66 7.06
C GLU A 452 11.80 -16.45 6.63
N THR A 453 11.90 -15.33 7.34
CA THR A 453 11.19 -14.09 6.99
C THR A 453 11.62 -13.53 5.64
N SER A 454 12.91 -13.60 5.30
CA SER A 454 13.44 -13.22 4.00
C SER A 454 12.84 -14.09 2.88
N ASP A 455 12.77 -15.41 3.05
CA ASP A 455 12.16 -16.31 2.07
C ASP A 455 10.66 -16.01 1.86
N GLU A 456 9.91 -15.72 2.93
CA GLU A 456 8.51 -15.29 2.84
C GLU A 456 8.34 -13.94 2.12
N THR A 457 9.31 -13.04 2.29
CA THR A 457 9.33 -11.73 1.62
C THR A 457 9.48 -11.89 0.12
N VAL A 458 10.38 -12.77 -0.35
CA VAL A 458 10.53 -13.09 -1.78
C VAL A 458 9.24 -13.66 -2.36
N LEU A 459 8.61 -14.62 -1.68
CA LEU A 459 7.34 -15.21 -2.12
C LEU A 459 6.23 -14.16 -2.20
N SER A 460 6.17 -13.24 -1.24
CA SER A 460 5.19 -12.16 -1.20
C SER A 460 5.43 -11.16 -2.34
N ALA A 461 6.69 -10.81 -2.62
CA ALA A 461 7.06 -9.94 -3.72
C ALA A 461 6.71 -10.56 -5.08
N GLN A 462 6.97 -11.85 -5.27
CA GLN A 462 6.59 -12.58 -6.49
C GLN A 462 5.07 -12.59 -6.71
N ARG A 463 4.28 -12.85 -5.65
CA ARG A 463 2.81 -12.81 -5.73
C ARG A 463 2.31 -11.40 -6.06
N ALA A 464 2.89 -10.36 -5.47
CA ALA A 464 2.53 -8.98 -5.77
C ALA A 464 2.86 -8.62 -7.23
N ALA A 465 4.00 -9.06 -7.75
CA ALA A 465 4.39 -8.83 -9.14
C ALA A 465 3.44 -9.55 -10.12
N GLN A 466 3.03 -10.78 -9.80
CA GLN A 466 2.04 -11.50 -10.58
C GLN A 466 0.68 -10.78 -10.61
N ARG A 467 0.23 -10.25 -9.47
CA ARG A 467 -1.02 -9.47 -9.38
C ARG A 467 -0.93 -8.18 -10.20
N ALA A 468 0.19 -7.45 -10.13
CA ALA A 468 0.43 -6.26 -10.94
C ALA A 468 0.37 -6.58 -12.45
N SER A 469 0.93 -7.71 -12.87
CA SER A 469 0.83 -8.18 -14.27
C SER A 469 -0.61 -8.48 -14.67
N ALA A 470 -1.35 -9.22 -13.85
CA ALA A 470 -2.75 -9.55 -14.14
C ALA A 470 -3.64 -8.29 -14.20
N GLN A 471 -3.36 -7.30 -13.35
CA GLN A 471 -4.03 -5.99 -13.39
C GLN A 471 -3.74 -5.24 -14.68
N ALA A 472 -2.48 -5.22 -15.15
CA ALA A 472 -2.11 -4.57 -16.41
C ALA A 472 -2.81 -5.20 -17.63
N ASP A 473 -3.02 -6.52 -17.61
CA ASP A 473 -3.77 -7.25 -18.64
C ASP A 473 -5.27 -6.88 -18.59
N ALA A 474 -5.88 -6.90 -17.41
CA ALA A 474 -7.29 -6.52 -17.23
C ALA A 474 -7.55 -5.08 -17.70
N LEU A 475 -6.66 -4.14 -17.37
CA LEU A 475 -6.73 -2.75 -17.81
C LEU A 475 -6.62 -2.60 -19.33
N SER A 476 -5.90 -3.51 -20.01
CA SER A 476 -5.88 -3.57 -21.48
C SER A 476 -7.27 -3.73 -22.08
N HIS A 477 -8.07 -4.62 -21.49
CA HIS A 477 -9.42 -4.88 -21.95
C HIS A 477 -10.36 -3.70 -21.70
N VAL A 478 -10.19 -3.01 -20.57
CA VAL A 478 -10.96 -1.80 -20.26
C VAL A 478 -10.60 -0.66 -21.23
N ALA A 479 -9.30 -0.42 -21.49
CA ALA A 479 -8.86 0.60 -22.44
C ALA A 479 -9.38 0.34 -23.86
N HIS A 480 -9.36 -0.93 -24.29
CA HIS A 480 -9.95 -1.32 -25.56
C HIS A 480 -11.46 -1.01 -25.61
N SER A 481 -12.20 -1.36 -24.55
CA SER A 481 -13.64 -1.11 -24.46
C SER A 481 -13.96 0.39 -24.47
N ALA A 482 -13.17 1.20 -23.74
CA ALA A 482 -13.29 2.66 -23.75
C ALA A 482 -13.02 3.25 -25.15
N THR A 483 -12.03 2.72 -25.87
CA THR A 483 -11.75 3.11 -27.26
C THR A 483 -12.93 2.81 -28.19
N VAL A 484 -13.54 1.62 -28.05
CA VAL A 484 -14.73 1.24 -28.82
C VAL A 484 -15.92 2.15 -28.50
N LEU A 485 -16.18 2.45 -27.23
CA LEU A 485 -17.25 3.36 -26.80
C LEU A 485 -17.04 4.79 -27.33
N ALA A 486 -15.81 5.29 -27.29
CA ALA A 486 -15.45 6.59 -27.84
C ALA A 486 -15.70 6.65 -29.36
N ASP A 487 -15.34 5.59 -30.10
CA ASP A 487 -15.56 5.53 -31.54
C ASP A 487 -17.06 5.45 -31.88
N GLN A 488 -17.82 4.59 -31.21
CA GLN A 488 -19.26 4.45 -31.39
C GLN A 488 -20.02 5.75 -31.08
N SER A 489 -19.64 6.42 -29.99
CA SER A 489 -20.24 7.71 -29.61
C SER A 489 -19.79 8.83 -30.55
N GLY A 490 -18.55 8.79 -31.05
CA GLY A 490 -18.11 9.70 -32.11
C GLY A 490 -18.89 9.51 -33.42
N GLN A 491 -19.22 8.27 -33.78
CA GLN A 491 -20.08 7.95 -34.93
C GLN A 491 -21.52 8.45 -34.70
N LEU A 492 -22.09 8.22 -33.52
CA LEU A 492 -23.43 8.71 -33.15
C LEU A 492 -23.48 10.24 -33.21
N ASN A 493 -22.50 10.93 -32.65
CA ASN A 493 -22.43 12.40 -32.69
C ASN A 493 -22.43 12.92 -34.14
N ARG A 494 -21.63 12.33 -35.04
CA ARG A 494 -21.63 12.69 -36.47
C ARG A 494 -22.97 12.44 -37.16
N HIS A 495 -23.72 11.42 -36.74
CA HIS A 495 -25.07 11.19 -37.26
C HIS A 495 -26.07 12.23 -36.74
N LEU A 496 -25.95 12.62 -35.48
CA LEU A 496 -26.81 13.62 -34.86
C LEU A 496 -26.51 15.03 -35.36
N GLU A 497 -25.26 15.36 -35.69
CA GLU A 497 -24.83 16.64 -36.28
C GLU A 497 -25.55 17.00 -37.59
N ARG A 498 -26.16 16.03 -38.27
CA ARG A 498 -27.01 16.28 -39.44
C ARG A 498 -28.29 17.06 -39.09
N TYR A 499 -28.72 17.00 -37.84
CA TYR A 499 -29.97 17.63 -37.41
C TYR A 499 -29.66 18.96 -36.72
N ASP A 500 -30.20 20.07 -37.20
CA ASP A 500 -29.99 21.38 -36.57
C ASP A 500 -30.93 21.57 -35.37
N THR A 501 -30.41 22.12 -34.28
CA THR A 501 -31.13 22.37 -33.01
C THR A 501 -30.77 23.76 -32.50
N GLU A 502 -31.70 24.52 -31.93
CA GLU A 502 -31.49 25.91 -31.47
C GLU A 502 -30.50 26.01 -30.32
N ARG A 503 -30.44 24.97 -29.47
CA ARG A 503 -29.45 24.86 -28.40
C ARG A 503 -28.19 24.16 -28.92
N GLY A 504 -27.12 24.93 -29.09
CA GLY A 504 -25.77 24.35 -29.13
C GLY A 504 -25.49 23.62 -27.82
N TYR A 505 -24.79 22.49 -27.90
CA TYR A 505 -24.44 21.67 -26.74
C TYR A 505 -23.04 22.06 -26.27
N ASP A 506 -22.92 22.44 -24.99
CA ASP A 506 -21.63 22.62 -24.33
C ASP A 506 -21.04 21.24 -24.04
N LEU A 507 -19.92 20.94 -24.70
CA LEU A 507 -19.12 19.78 -24.32
C LEU A 507 -18.45 20.08 -22.98
N PRO A 508 -18.43 19.14 -22.02
CA PRO A 508 -17.62 19.30 -20.83
C PRO A 508 -16.17 19.56 -21.24
N GLU A 509 -15.52 20.53 -20.60
CA GLU A 509 -14.07 20.72 -20.77
C GLU A 509 -13.38 19.40 -20.45
N ALA A 510 -12.61 18.88 -21.41
CA ALA A 510 -11.81 17.69 -21.21
C ALA A 510 -10.80 17.99 -20.09
N ARG A 511 -10.85 17.23 -18.99
CA ARG A 511 -9.83 17.37 -17.95
C ARG A 511 -8.47 17.02 -18.53
N ALA A 512 -7.47 17.86 -18.26
CA ALA A 512 -6.12 17.57 -18.67
C ALA A 512 -5.60 16.36 -17.87
N ALA A 513 -4.62 15.63 -18.42
CA ALA A 513 -3.99 14.51 -17.71
C ALA A 513 -3.39 14.93 -16.34
N ASP A 514 -3.09 16.21 -16.14
CA ASP A 514 -2.62 16.80 -14.87
C ASP A 514 -3.74 17.02 -13.82
N ASP A 515 -5.02 17.01 -14.20
CA ASP A 515 -6.16 17.13 -13.26
C ASP A 515 -6.54 15.77 -12.64
N VAL A 516 -5.97 14.68 -13.13
CA VAL A 516 -6.09 13.36 -12.51
C VAL A 516 -5.00 13.26 -11.45
N ASP A 517 -5.36 13.58 -10.21
CA ASP A 517 -4.49 13.39 -9.06
C ASP A 517 -4.06 11.91 -8.97
N PRO A 518 -2.77 11.58 -9.20
CA PRO A 518 -2.28 10.21 -9.10
C PRO A 518 -2.39 9.65 -7.68
N GLU A 519 -2.55 10.50 -6.65
CA GLU A 519 -2.79 10.11 -5.26
C GLU A 519 -4.28 9.89 -4.93
N ALA A 520 -5.21 10.26 -5.82
CA ALA A 520 -6.65 10.04 -5.61
C ALA A 520 -7.10 8.58 -5.87
N VAL A 521 -6.15 7.67 -6.12
CA VAL A 521 -6.40 6.22 -6.05
C VAL A 521 -6.68 5.84 -4.59
N SER A 522 -7.95 5.93 -4.20
CA SER A 522 -8.58 5.25 -3.07
C SER A 522 -7.67 5.04 -1.85
N THR A 523 -7.65 6.04 -0.95
CA THR A 523 -7.25 5.87 0.45
C THR A 523 -8.24 5.04 1.27
N ALA A 524 -9.11 4.25 0.63
CA ALA A 524 -9.82 3.20 1.35
C ALA A 524 -8.76 2.25 1.91
N GLU A 525 -8.55 2.35 3.23
CA GLU A 525 -7.73 1.41 3.98
C GLU A 525 -8.10 -0.01 3.54
N PRO A 526 -7.13 -0.91 3.35
CA PRO A 526 -7.43 -2.29 3.08
C PRO A 526 -8.36 -2.79 4.18
N THR A 527 -9.62 -3.08 3.85
CA THR A 527 -10.48 -3.83 4.76
C THR A 527 -9.71 -5.09 5.11
N PRO A 528 -9.44 -5.36 6.39
CA PRO A 528 -8.79 -6.60 6.77
C PRO A 528 -9.72 -7.71 6.30
N GLU A 529 -9.26 -8.52 5.34
CA GLU A 529 -9.82 -9.85 5.16
C GLU A 529 -9.51 -10.58 6.47
N THR A 530 -10.46 -10.55 7.40
CA THR A 530 -10.52 -11.52 8.47
C THR A 530 -10.70 -12.88 7.82
N ILE A 531 -9.58 -13.53 7.51
CA ILE A 531 -9.55 -14.97 7.33
C ILE A 531 -10.05 -15.54 8.66
N PRO A 532 -11.17 -16.28 8.71
CA PRO A 532 -11.56 -16.92 9.94
C PRO A 532 -10.48 -17.94 10.28
N HIS A 533 -9.76 -17.72 11.37
CA HIS A 533 -9.01 -18.78 12.02
C HIS A 533 -10.00 -19.91 12.32
N ALA A 534 -9.87 -21.00 11.58
CA ALA A 534 -10.44 -22.28 11.97
C ALA A 534 -9.65 -22.78 13.19
N SER A 535 -10.04 -22.30 14.37
CA SER A 535 -9.69 -22.91 15.64
C SER A 535 -10.90 -23.69 16.15
N ASP A 536 -10.64 -24.88 16.68
CA ASP A 536 -11.53 -25.80 17.38
C ASP A 536 -12.48 -26.69 16.55
N GLU A 537 -11.94 -27.82 16.08
CA GLU A 537 -12.64 -29.09 16.29
C GLU A 537 -11.95 -29.84 17.44
N PRO A 538 -12.68 -30.23 18.51
CA PRO A 538 -12.14 -31.11 19.53
C PRO A 538 -12.29 -32.57 19.06
N ARG A 539 -11.17 -33.29 18.95
CA ARG A 539 -11.06 -34.70 19.36
C ARG A 539 -9.64 -35.24 19.40
#